data_AF-A0A060CLB4-F1
#
_entry.id   AF-A0A060CLB4-F1
#
_cell.length_a   1.000
_cell.length_b   1.000
_cell.length_c   1.000
_cell.angle_alpha   90.00
_cell.angle_beta   90.00
_cell.angle_gamma   90.00
#
_symmetry.space_group_name_H-M   'P 1'
#
loop_
_entity.id
_entity.type
_entity.pdbx_description
1 polymer ?
#
loop_
_entity_poly.entity_id
_entity_poly.type
_entity_poly.pdbx_seq_one_letter_code
_entity_poly.pdbx_strand_id
1 'polypeptide(L)'
;GDDAAQQGIRFNLFQLFSTYYGEDKRLNLGPKGFTGEKYGGATYWDTEAFGVPFYLSLAKPEVTENLLEYRYNQLAGAFHNAKMQGLAGALYPMVTFNGIECHNEWEITFEEIHRNGSIAYAIFNYTRYTGDETYLKTKGIDVLTGISRFWADRVHFSQRNQQYMIHGVTGP
;
A
#
# COMPACT_ATOMS: atom_id res chain seq x y z
N GLY A 1 -35.20 -2.06 1.77
CA GLY A 1 -36.12 -2.21 2.90
C GLY A 1 -35.44 -2.02 4.24
N ASP A 2 -34.24 -1.41 4.28
CA ASP A 2 -33.55 -1.02 5.51
C ASP A 2 -32.96 0.37 5.25
N ASP A 3 -33.57 1.39 5.84
CA ASP A 3 -33.20 2.79 5.61
C ASP A 3 -31.88 3.14 6.29
N ALA A 4 -31.58 2.51 7.44
CA ALA A 4 -30.33 2.71 8.15
C ALA A 4 -29.15 2.13 7.36
N ALA A 5 -29.30 0.93 6.79
CA ALA A 5 -28.30 0.37 5.89
C ALA A 5 -28.10 1.22 4.63
N GLN A 6 -29.18 1.76 4.05
CA GLN A 6 -29.10 2.65 2.89
C GLN A 6 -28.40 3.97 3.21
N GLN A 7 -28.68 4.56 4.39
CA GLN A 7 -27.99 5.75 4.87
C GLN A 7 -26.50 5.47 5.07
N GLY A 8 -26.17 4.35 5.73
CA GLY A 8 -24.79 3.96 6.02
C GLY A 8 -23.94 3.81 4.76
N ILE A 9 -24.41 3.06 3.76
CA ILE A 9 -23.63 2.87 2.51
C ILE A 9 -23.48 4.19 1.73
N ARG A 10 -24.54 5.01 1.68
CA ARG A 10 -24.46 6.32 1.01
C ARG A 10 -23.50 7.27 1.73
N PHE A 11 -23.50 7.26 3.06
CA PHE A 11 -22.56 8.04 3.85
C PHE A 11 -21.10 7.62 3.59
N ASN A 12 -20.83 6.31 3.57
CA ASN A 12 -19.49 5.80 3.30
C ASN A 12 -19.01 6.19 1.90
N LEU A 13 -19.85 5.99 0.87
CA LEU A 13 -19.55 6.39 -0.50
C LEU A 13 -19.32 7.89 -0.63
N PHE A 14 -20.19 8.69 0.01
CA PHE A 14 -20.06 10.14 0.04
C PHE A 14 -18.71 10.56 0.64
N GLN A 15 -18.34 10.06 1.81
CA GLN A 15 -17.09 10.45 2.47
C GLN A 15 -15.85 9.99 1.72
N LEU A 16 -15.86 8.76 1.18
CA LEU A 16 -14.75 8.22 0.39
C LEU A 16 -14.50 9.04 -0.87
N PHE A 17 -15.54 9.28 -1.67
CA PHE A 17 -15.41 10.06 -2.91
C PHE A 17 -15.19 11.55 -2.65
N SER A 18 -15.67 12.10 -1.54
CA SER A 18 -15.32 13.47 -1.13
C SER A 18 -13.85 13.61 -0.72
N THR A 19 -13.22 12.54 -0.24
CA THR A 19 -11.80 12.53 0.13
C THR A 19 -10.91 12.32 -1.09
N TYR A 20 -11.25 11.36 -1.95
CA TYR A 20 -10.48 11.04 -3.14
C TYR A 20 -11.37 10.46 -4.24
N TYR A 21 -11.28 11.03 -5.43
CA TYR A 21 -11.95 10.51 -6.63
C TYR A 21 -10.99 10.36 -7.82
N GLY A 22 -9.68 10.42 -7.56
CA GLY A 22 -8.64 10.24 -8.57
C GLY A 22 -8.40 11.44 -9.50
N GLU A 23 -8.96 12.61 -9.21
CA GLU A 23 -8.76 13.82 -10.03
C GLU A 23 -7.33 14.38 -9.94
N ASP A 24 -6.63 14.15 -8.83
CA ASP A 24 -5.22 14.48 -8.67
C ASP A 24 -4.42 13.21 -8.33
N LYS A 25 -3.65 12.73 -9.31
CA LYS A 25 -2.80 11.54 -9.16
C LYS A 25 -1.64 11.68 -8.18
N ARG A 26 -1.36 12.89 -7.70
CA ARG A 26 -0.33 13.15 -6.68
C ARG A 26 -0.83 12.88 -5.26
N LEU A 27 -2.14 12.81 -5.07
CA LEU A 27 -2.79 12.61 -3.77
C LEU A 27 -3.09 11.13 -3.51
N ASN A 28 -3.45 10.83 -2.26
CA ASN A 28 -3.79 9.49 -1.79
C ASN A 28 -4.88 9.56 -0.69
N LEU A 29 -5.25 8.41 -0.14
CA LEU A 29 -6.27 8.24 0.90
C LEU A 29 -5.64 8.34 2.29
N GLY A 30 -5.82 9.46 2.99
CA GLY A 30 -5.50 9.55 4.41
C GLY A 30 -6.51 8.74 5.26
N PRO A 31 -6.09 8.05 6.35
CA PRO A 31 -7.00 7.22 7.16
C PRO A 31 -8.22 7.95 7.74
N LYS A 32 -8.12 9.28 7.92
CA LYS A 32 -9.23 10.14 8.35
C LYS A 32 -9.64 11.17 7.30
N GLY A 33 -9.16 11.04 6.06
CA GLY A 33 -9.37 12.02 5.01
C GLY A 33 -9.12 13.45 5.50
N PHE A 34 -10.09 14.33 5.27
CA PHE A 34 -10.05 15.74 5.69
C PHE A 34 -10.85 16.02 6.97
N THR A 35 -10.99 15.04 7.86
CA THR A 35 -11.94 15.11 8.99
C THR A 35 -11.30 15.08 10.37
N GLY A 36 -9.97 15.08 10.47
CA GLY A 36 -9.25 15.15 11.74
C GLY A 36 -7.76 14.92 11.58
N GLU A 37 -7.02 15.03 12.69
CA GLU A 37 -5.55 15.10 12.66
C GLU A 37 -4.87 13.75 12.92
N LYS A 38 -5.51 12.81 13.62
CA LYS A 38 -4.90 11.50 13.91
C LYS A 38 -4.54 10.80 12.59
N TYR A 39 -3.31 10.25 12.51
CA TYR A 39 -2.67 9.68 11.31
C TYR A 39 -2.15 10.71 10.29
N GLY A 40 -2.34 12.01 10.54
CA GLY A 40 -1.71 13.10 9.79
C GLY A 40 -2.22 13.32 8.37
N GLY A 41 -3.20 12.56 7.90
CA GLY A 41 -3.64 12.58 6.50
C GLY A 41 -2.62 11.99 5.52
N ALA A 42 -1.63 11.24 6.04
CA ALA A 42 -0.59 10.60 5.25
C ALA A 42 -1.09 9.31 4.57
N THR A 43 -0.25 8.75 3.69
CA THR A 43 -0.53 7.48 3.00
C THR A 43 -0.12 6.28 3.86
N TYR A 44 -1.01 5.28 3.95
CA TYR A 44 -0.81 4.01 4.67
C TYR A 44 -1.10 2.81 3.75
N TRP A 45 -0.92 1.59 4.24
CA TRP A 45 -1.25 0.36 3.52
C TRP A 45 -2.77 0.16 3.32
N ASP A 46 -3.60 0.92 4.04
CA ASP A 46 -5.07 0.99 3.88
C ASP A 46 -5.49 1.19 2.42
N THR A 47 -4.74 2.02 1.69
CA THR A 47 -5.00 2.31 0.28
C THR A 47 -4.97 1.05 -0.55
N GLU A 48 -3.90 0.26 -0.46
CA GLU A 48 -3.72 -0.92 -1.29
C GLU A 48 -4.59 -2.10 -0.82
N ALA A 49 -4.77 -2.25 0.49
CA ALA A 49 -5.56 -3.35 1.04
C ALA A 49 -7.08 -3.17 0.90
N PHE A 50 -7.59 -1.95 1.09
CA PHE A 50 -9.03 -1.69 1.16
C PHE A 50 -9.51 -0.67 0.12
N GLY A 51 -8.72 0.39 -0.12
CA GLY A 51 -9.06 1.42 -1.11
C GLY A 51 -9.08 0.88 -2.55
N VAL A 52 -8.03 0.18 -2.97
CA VAL A 52 -7.90 -0.37 -4.33
C VAL A 52 -9.06 -1.28 -4.70
N PRO A 53 -9.47 -2.30 -3.90
CA PRO A 53 -10.66 -3.09 -4.19
C PRO A 53 -11.94 -2.26 -4.38
N PHE A 54 -12.10 -1.20 -3.58
CA PHE A 54 -13.25 -0.29 -3.66
C PHE A 54 -13.26 0.51 -4.97
N TYR A 55 -12.16 1.15 -5.34
CA TYR A 55 -12.08 1.97 -6.55
C TYR A 55 -12.11 1.12 -7.83
N LEU A 56 -11.56 -0.08 -7.84
CA LEU A 56 -11.71 -1.02 -8.94
C LEU A 56 -13.18 -1.33 -9.25
N SER A 57 -14.02 -1.38 -8.21
CA SER A 57 -15.42 -1.78 -8.34
C SER A 57 -16.34 -0.62 -8.71
N LEU A 58 -16.02 0.60 -8.29
CA LEU A 58 -16.98 1.73 -8.30
C LEU A 58 -16.48 2.99 -9.02
N ALA A 59 -15.21 3.03 -9.44
CA ALA A 59 -14.64 4.16 -10.17
C ALA A 59 -14.05 3.71 -11.50
N LYS A 60 -13.60 4.68 -12.31
CA LYS A 60 -12.92 4.36 -13.57
C LYS A 60 -11.54 3.73 -13.28
N PRO A 61 -11.04 2.81 -14.13
CA PRO A 61 -9.78 2.10 -13.91
C PRO A 61 -8.58 3.02 -13.63
N GLU A 62 -8.55 4.20 -14.25
CA GLU A 62 -7.48 5.20 -14.12
C GLU A 62 -7.31 5.69 -12.67
N VAL A 63 -8.38 5.67 -11.86
CA VAL A 63 -8.30 6.05 -10.44
C VAL A 63 -7.42 5.06 -9.67
N THR A 64 -7.58 3.76 -9.96
CA THR A 64 -6.76 2.73 -9.33
C THR A 64 -5.34 2.73 -9.91
N GLU A 65 -5.19 2.94 -11.22
CA GLU A 65 -3.87 3.07 -11.84
C GLU A 65 -3.08 4.24 -11.24
N ASN A 66 -3.73 5.38 -10.96
CA ASN A 66 -3.12 6.52 -10.28
C ASN A 66 -2.59 6.16 -8.89
N LEU A 67 -3.34 5.37 -8.11
CA LEU A 67 -2.90 4.89 -6.79
C LEU A 67 -1.68 3.95 -6.90
N LEU A 68 -1.62 3.11 -7.93
CA LEU A 68 -0.45 2.26 -8.19
C LEU A 68 0.75 3.06 -8.71
N GLU A 69 0.50 4.06 -9.56
CA GLU A 69 1.53 5.00 -10.04
C GLU A 69 2.12 5.82 -8.88
N TYR A 70 1.30 6.20 -7.90
CA TYR A 70 1.76 6.88 -6.68
C TYR A 70 2.87 6.08 -5.97
N ARG A 71 2.69 4.76 -5.78
CA ARG A 71 3.71 3.89 -5.16
C ARG A 71 4.95 3.75 -6.03
N TYR A 72 4.78 3.53 -7.33
CA TYR A 72 5.90 3.46 -8.27
C TYR A 72 6.78 4.74 -8.22
N ASN A 73 6.16 5.92 -8.21
CA ASN A 73 6.88 7.20 -8.13
C ASN A 73 7.66 7.39 -6.82
N GLN A 74 7.36 6.59 -5.79
CA GLN A 74 8.01 6.62 -4.48
C GLN A 74 9.00 5.46 -4.26
N LEU A 75 9.30 4.67 -5.29
CA LEU A 75 10.18 3.51 -5.19
C LEU A 75 11.59 3.86 -4.66
N ALA A 76 12.12 5.02 -5.02
CA ALA A 76 13.39 5.52 -4.50
C ALA A 76 13.36 5.71 -2.97
N GLY A 77 12.23 6.18 -2.42
CA GLY A 77 12.03 6.29 -0.98
C GLY A 77 11.95 4.93 -0.31
N ALA A 78 11.29 3.96 -0.94
CA ALA A 78 11.24 2.59 -0.43
C ALA A 78 12.64 1.92 -0.38
N PHE A 79 13.50 2.18 -1.36
CA PHE A 79 14.91 1.75 -1.31
C PHE A 79 15.68 2.43 -0.18
N HIS A 80 15.44 3.72 0.05
CA HIS A 80 16.04 4.42 1.19
C HIS A 80 15.63 3.78 2.52
N ASN A 81 14.34 3.52 2.73
CA ASN A 81 13.84 2.96 3.99
C ASN A 81 14.43 1.57 4.29
N ALA A 82 14.53 0.70 3.27
CA ALA A 82 15.17 -0.62 3.43
C ALA A 82 16.65 -0.47 3.84
N LYS A 83 17.38 0.43 3.16
CA LYS A 83 18.78 0.71 3.46
C LYS A 83 18.98 1.22 4.89
N MET A 84 18.06 2.03 5.42
CA MET A 84 18.14 2.52 6.81
C MET A 84 18.04 1.40 7.86
N GLN A 85 17.53 0.22 7.47
CA GLN A 85 17.47 -0.98 8.31
C GLN A 85 18.52 -2.03 7.92
N GLY A 86 19.45 -1.69 7.01
CA GLY A 86 20.47 -2.63 6.53
C GLY A 86 19.93 -3.73 5.60
N LEU A 87 18.76 -3.53 5.01
CA LEU A 87 18.10 -4.49 4.12
C LEU A 87 18.22 -4.08 2.65
N ALA A 88 18.27 -5.06 1.77
CA ALA A 88 18.20 -4.87 0.32
C ALA A 88 16.75 -4.67 -0.16
N GLY A 89 16.61 -4.30 -1.44
CA GLY A 89 15.30 -4.14 -2.06
C GLY A 89 14.51 -2.93 -1.56
N ALA A 90 13.20 -2.93 -1.80
CA ALA A 90 12.30 -1.84 -1.48
C ALA A 90 11.44 -2.18 -0.26
N LEU A 91 11.51 -1.35 0.78
CA LEU A 91 10.60 -1.38 1.92
C LEU A 91 9.72 -0.15 1.87
N TYR A 92 8.46 -0.31 1.48
CA TYR A 92 7.52 0.79 1.56
C TYR A 92 7.25 1.17 3.01
N PRO A 93 7.08 2.47 3.29
CA PRO A 93 6.87 2.96 4.65
C PRO A 93 5.48 2.58 5.17
N MET A 94 5.34 2.53 6.49
CA MET A 94 4.04 2.50 7.14
C MET A 94 3.30 3.82 6.92
N VAL A 95 4.01 4.95 7.05
CA VAL A 95 3.43 6.30 6.94
C VAL A 95 4.28 7.16 6.02
N THR A 96 3.67 7.81 5.02
CA THR A 96 4.44 8.71 4.15
C THR A 96 3.62 9.75 3.40
N PHE A 97 4.34 10.80 2.96
CA PHE A 97 3.89 11.74 1.93
C PHE A 97 4.73 11.68 0.65
N ASN A 98 6.00 11.27 0.77
CA ASN A 98 7.01 11.38 -0.30
C ASN A 98 7.78 10.07 -0.57
N GLY A 99 7.39 8.97 0.07
CA GLY A 99 8.04 7.66 -0.02
C GLY A 99 9.01 7.36 1.12
N ILE A 100 9.41 8.36 1.92
CA ILE A 100 10.23 8.17 3.11
C ILE A 100 9.33 7.92 4.33
N GLU A 101 9.76 7.02 5.20
CA GLU A 101 9.07 6.68 6.44
C GLU A 101 8.89 7.89 7.37
N CYS A 102 7.72 7.98 7.99
CA CYS A 102 7.35 9.03 8.94
C CYS A 102 6.90 8.47 10.30
N HIS A 103 6.66 7.16 10.41
CA HIS A 103 6.29 6.51 11.66
C HIS A 103 7.48 6.37 12.61
N ASN A 104 7.24 6.42 13.93
CA ASN A 104 8.30 6.52 14.94
C ASN A 104 8.24 5.47 16.07
N GLU A 105 7.39 4.44 15.96
CA GLU A 105 7.37 3.30 16.89
C GLU A 105 8.00 2.08 16.22
N TRP A 106 9.07 1.53 16.79
CA TRP A 106 9.92 0.51 16.14
C TRP A 106 9.14 -0.77 15.80
N GLU A 107 8.17 -1.13 16.64
CA GLU A 107 7.25 -2.26 16.51
C GLU A 107 6.44 -2.18 15.21
N ILE A 108 6.24 -0.98 14.70
CA ILE A 108 5.42 -0.69 13.53
C ILE A 108 6.31 -0.31 12.35
N THR A 109 7.15 0.69 12.57
CA THR A 109 8.07 1.27 11.58
C THR A 109 8.97 0.21 10.97
N PHE A 110 9.51 -0.71 11.78
CA PHE A 110 10.46 -1.72 11.31
C PHE A 110 9.82 -3.09 11.10
N GLU A 111 8.81 -3.44 11.90
CA GLU A 111 8.34 -4.83 11.98
C GLU A 111 6.99 -5.08 11.30
N GLU A 112 6.15 -4.06 11.04
CA GLU A 112 4.85 -4.24 10.37
C GLU A 112 5.00 -4.36 8.83
N ILE A 113 5.84 -5.30 8.40
CA ILE A 113 6.34 -5.41 7.02
C ILE A 113 5.35 -6.08 6.05
N HIS A 114 4.21 -6.56 6.55
CA HIS A 114 3.14 -7.13 5.71
C HIS A 114 2.60 -6.12 4.68
N ARG A 115 2.73 -4.82 4.97
CA ARG A 115 2.41 -3.70 4.05
C ARG A 115 3.07 -3.82 2.67
N ASN A 116 4.28 -4.37 2.59
CA ASN A 116 4.94 -4.64 1.30
C ASN A 116 4.14 -5.69 0.49
N GLY A 117 3.56 -6.69 1.17
CA GLY A 117 2.67 -7.67 0.57
C GLY A 117 1.38 -7.04 0.05
N SER A 118 0.78 -6.13 0.80
CA SER A 118 -0.43 -5.39 0.38
C SER A 118 -0.22 -4.61 -0.92
N ILE A 119 0.93 -3.95 -1.07
CA ILE A 119 1.29 -3.23 -2.30
C ILE A 119 1.48 -4.17 -3.48
N ALA A 120 2.21 -5.28 -3.29
CA ALA A 120 2.37 -6.28 -4.33
C ALA A 120 1.01 -6.90 -4.74
N TYR A 121 0.14 -7.16 -3.76
CA TYR A 121 -1.19 -7.69 -4.00
C TYR A 121 -2.10 -6.70 -4.74
N ALA A 122 -2.00 -5.40 -4.49
CA ALA A 122 -2.78 -4.40 -5.22
C ALA A 122 -2.44 -4.38 -6.72
N ILE A 123 -1.16 -4.59 -7.09
CA ILE A 123 -0.75 -4.74 -8.49
C ILE A 123 -1.40 -5.98 -9.11
N PHE A 124 -1.32 -7.13 -8.42
CA PHE A 124 -1.98 -8.35 -8.86
C PHE A 124 -3.50 -8.16 -9.01
N ASN A 125 -4.14 -7.53 -8.03
CA ASN A 125 -5.58 -7.37 -8.00
C ASN A 125 -6.07 -6.43 -9.11
N TYR A 126 -5.36 -5.32 -9.36
CA TYR A 126 -5.64 -4.44 -10.49
C TYR A 126 -5.56 -5.21 -11.81
N THR A 127 -4.43 -5.86 -12.10
CA THR A 127 -4.24 -6.59 -13.36
C THR A 127 -5.27 -7.71 -13.54
N ARG A 128 -5.57 -8.46 -12.48
CA ARG A 128 -6.60 -9.51 -12.54
C ARG A 128 -7.99 -8.95 -12.80
N TYR A 129 -8.35 -7.84 -12.16
CA TYR A 129 -9.69 -7.27 -12.24
C TYR A 129 -9.94 -6.57 -13.58
N THR A 130 -8.97 -5.82 -14.08
CA THR A 130 -9.10 -5.04 -15.33
C THR A 130 -8.75 -5.86 -16.58
N GLY A 131 -7.91 -6.90 -16.43
CA GLY A 131 -7.27 -7.60 -17.55
C GLY A 131 -6.15 -6.80 -18.22
N ASP A 132 -5.84 -5.60 -17.72
CA ASP A 132 -4.78 -4.75 -18.24
C ASP A 132 -3.43 -5.06 -17.57
N GLU A 133 -2.51 -5.58 -18.38
CA GLU A 133 -1.14 -5.89 -17.97
C GLU A 133 -0.15 -4.74 -18.24
N THR A 134 -0.60 -3.62 -18.80
CA THR A 134 0.28 -2.50 -19.20
C THR A 134 1.04 -1.95 -17.99
N TYR A 135 0.34 -1.62 -16.91
CA TYR A 135 0.98 -1.17 -15.67
C TYR A 135 1.97 -2.23 -15.15
N LEU A 136 1.55 -3.49 -15.07
CA LEU A 136 2.39 -4.59 -14.58
C LEU A 136 3.70 -4.70 -15.36
N LYS A 137 3.65 -4.65 -16.69
CA LYS A 137 4.82 -4.83 -17.56
C LYS A 137 5.74 -3.61 -17.62
N THR A 138 5.25 -2.41 -17.31
CA THR A 138 6.00 -1.16 -17.47
C THR A 138 6.50 -0.57 -16.16
N LYS A 139 5.69 -0.58 -15.10
CA LYS A 139 6.00 0.03 -13.79
C LYS A 139 5.92 -0.97 -12.65
N GLY A 140 4.88 -1.81 -12.66
CA GLY A 140 4.63 -2.81 -11.62
C GLY A 140 5.77 -3.81 -11.47
N ILE A 141 6.45 -4.17 -12.56
CA ILE A 141 7.58 -5.10 -12.54
C ILE A 141 8.76 -4.57 -11.69
N ASP A 142 9.03 -3.27 -11.72
CA ASP A 142 10.09 -2.67 -10.91
C ASP A 142 9.71 -2.67 -9.42
N VAL A 143 8.45 -2.36 -9.12
CA VAL A 143 7.91 -2.41 -7.76
C VAL A 143 7.98 -3.83 -7.20
N LEU A 144 7.49 -4.82 -7.95
CA LEU A 144 7.51 -6.22 -7.56
C LEU A 144 8.92 -6.76 -7.41
N THR A 145 9.85 -6.35 -8.29
CA THR A 145 11.27 -6.73 -8.17
C THR A 145 11.90 -6.14 -6.93
N GLY A 146 11.63 -4.87 -6.63
CA GLY A 146 12.10 -4.20 -5.41
C GLY A 146 11.59 -4.91 -4.15
N ILE A 147 10.29 -5.17 -4.08
CA ILE A 147 9.64 -5.87 -2.95
C ILE A 147 10.17 -7.30 -2.82
N SER A 148 10.33 -8.02 -3.93
CA SER A 148 10.84 -9.42 -3.89
C SER A 148 12.28 -9.48 -3.39
N ARG A 149 13.13 -8.52 -3.76
CA ARG A 149 14.50 -8.41 -3.23
C ARG A 149 14.50 -8.14 -1.72
N PHE A 150 13.58 -7.31 -1.23
CA PHE A 150 13.41 -7.10 0.20
C PHE A 150 13.05 -8.41 0.91
N TRP A 151 12.07 -9.16 0.40
CA TRP A 151 11.67 -10.42 1.02
C TRP A 151 12.79 -11.45 1.04
N ALA A 152 13.55 -11.55 -0.06
CA ALA A 152 14.69 -12.48 -0.17
C ALA A 152 15.79 -12.19 0.86
N ASP A 153 15.99 -10.91 1.21
CA ASP A 153 17.00 -10.48 2.19
C ASP A 153 16.47 -10.48 3.63
N ARG A 154 15.15 -10.29 3.82
CA ARG A 154 14.50 -10.19 5.13
C ARG A 154 14.24 -11.55 5.80
N VAL A 155 14.08 -12.61 5.01
CA VAL A 155 13.94 -13.99 5.51
C VAL A 155 15.27 -14.50 6.05
N HIS A 156 15.23 -15.47 6.96
CA HIS A 156 16.40 -16.27 7.31
C HIS A 156 16.07 -17.75 7.17
N PHE A 157 17.07 -18.57 6.83
CA PHE A 157 16.90 -20.01 6.79
C PHE A 157 17.13 -20.62 8.17
N SER A 158 16.10 -21.27 8.72
CA SER A 158 16.18 -21.96 10.00
C SER A 158 16.79 -23.34 9.83
N GLN A 159 18.05 -23.53 10.23
CA GLN A 159 18.72 -24.83 10.19
C GLN A 159 18.00 -25.89 11.02
N ARG A 160 17.32 -25.48 12.11
CA ARG A 160 16.55 -26.39 12.95
C ARG A 160 15.34 -26.99 12.24
N ASN A 161 14.63 -26.17 11.46
CA ASN A 161 13.36 -26.55 10.84
C ASN A 161 13.50 -26.86 9.34
N GLN A 162 14.69 -26.63 8.75
CA GLN A 162 14.97 -26.78 7.32
C GLN A 162 14.01 -25.96 6.43
N GLN A 163 13.68 -24.75 6.87
CA GLN A 163 12.70 -23.86 6.24
C GLN A 163 13.12 -22.40 6.36
N TYR A 164 12.71 -21.57 5.39
CA TYR A 164 12.79 -20.12 5.53
C TYR A 164 11.75 -19.62 6.54
N MET A 165 12.15 -18.66 7.36
CA MET A 165 11.36 -18.07 8.42
C MET A 165 11.49 -16.55 8.42
N ILE A 166 10.46 -15.89 8.94
CA ILE A 166 10.44 -14.45 9.16
C ILE A 166 10.14 -14.23 10.64
N HIS A 167 11.13 -13.78 11.41
CA HIS A 167 11.00 -13.42 12.83
C HIS A 167 11.09 -11.90 13.00
N GLY A 168 10.62 -11.39 14.15
CA GLY A 168 10.64 -9.96 14.47
C GLY A 168 9.71 -9.17 13.57
N VAL A 169 8.42 -9.52 13.60
CA VAL A 169 7.39 -8.92 12.76
C VAL A 169 6.17 -8.59 13.58
N THR A 170 5.46 -7.56 13.15
CA THR A 170 4.12 -7.21 13.58
C THR A 170 3.14 -7.54 12.46
N GLY A 171 2.05 -8.22 12.81
CA GLY A 171 0.97 -8.53 11.88
C GLY A 171 0.02 -7.33 11.65
N PRO A 172 -1.05 -7.52 10.87
CA PRO A 172 -2.14 -6.55 10.75
C PRO A 172 -2.92 -6.32 12.05
#